data_AF-A0A952EXD1-F1
#
_entry.id   AF-A0A952EXD1-F1
#
_cell.length_a   1.000
_cell.length_b   1.000
_cell.length_c   1.000
_cell.angle_alpha   90.00
_cell.angle_beta   90.00
_cell.angle_gamma   90.00
#
_symmetry.space_group_name_H-M   'P 1'
#
loop_
_entity.id
_entity.type
_entity.pdbx_description
1 polymer ?
#
loop_
_entity_poly.entity_id
_entity_poly.type
_entity_poly.pdbx_seq_one_letter_code
_entity_poly.pdbx_strand_id
1 'polypeptide(L)'
;FRSTDKRGGANGCRIRLEPQRSWAVNEPEQLSVVLEKLEGVQRSFNEAGGATISLADLIVLAGSAAVEQAAKEAGIELTVPFHPGRTDATQEQTDVESFGVLEPRADGFRNYLRPGVKLQPEALLVDRAYMFGLTAPEMTVLVGGLRVLGNNFGDVPHGVLTNRPAVLTNDFFANLLAPGTHWKASESEENIYEIRNAATGDVIAREKFVRDFVAAWTKVMELDRFDLAT
;
A
#
# COMPACT_ATOMS: atom_id res chain seq x y z
N PHE A 1 4.20 8.65 -5.38
CA PHE A 1 4.73 9.98 -5.04
C PHE A 1 6.22 9.89 -4.74
N ARG A 2 7.02 10.93 -5.02
CA ARG A 2 8.38 11.07 -4.49
C ARG A 2 8.63 12.50 -4.00
N SER A 3 9.13 12.64 -2.78
CA SER A 3 9.30 13.90 -2.07
C SER A 3 10.42 14.78 -2.63
N THR A 4 11.33 14.19 -3.39
CA THR A 4 12.53 14.83 -3.95
C THR A 4 12.22 15.87 -5.02
N ASP A 5 11.18 15.64 -5.84
CA ASP A 5 10.73 16.57 -6.88
C ASP A 5 9.20 16.71 -6.95
N LYS A 6 8.49 16.16 -5.94
CA LYS A 6 7.03 16.24 -5.76
C LYS A 6 6.22 15.59 -6.89
N ARG A 7 6.80 14.68 -7.68
CA ARG A 7 6.10 13.96 -8.75
C ARG A 7 5.34 12.72 -8.27
N GLY A 8 4.29 12.37 -9.01
CA GLY A 8 3.41 11.22 -8.73
C GLY A 8 2.45 11.47 -7.58
N GLY A 9 1.83 10.41 -7.06
CA GLY A 9 0.77 10.52 -6.05
C GLY A 9 -0.57 9.98 -6.59
N ALA A 10 -1.63 10.08 -5.80
CA ALA A 10 -2.96 9.57 -6.13
C ALA A 10 -3.80 10.59 -6.93
N ASN A 11 -3.56 11.89 -6.75
CA ASN A 11 -4.21 12.95 -7.49
C ASN A 11 -3.91 12.84 -9.00
N GLY A 12 -4.92 13.08 -9.83
CA GLY A 12 -4.90 12.81 -11.26
C GLY A 12 -5.35 11.40 -11.64
N CYS A 13 -5.45 10.45 -10.69
CA CYS A 13 -5.81 9.05 -10.96
C CYS A 13 -5.01 8.45 -12.14
N ARG A 14 -3.71 8.78 -12.21
CA ARG A 14 -2.86 8.36 -13.34
C ARG A 14 -2.54 6.86 -13.35
N ILE A 15 -2.93 6.13 -12.30
CA ILE A 15 -2.84 4.68 -12.25
C ILE A 15 -3.68 4.00 -13.35
N ARG A 16 -4.77 4.64 -13.82
CA ARG A 16 -5.61 4.13 -14.93
C ARG A 16 -5.08 4.47 -16.33
N LEU A 17 -4.00 5.24 -16.40
CA LEU A 17 -3.42 5.77 -17.65
C LEU A 17 -2.06 5.13 -17.94
N GLU A 18 -1.61 5.24 -19.18
CA GLU A 18 -0.24 4.84 -19.52
C GLU A 18 0.78 5.84 -18.93
N PRO A 19 1.93 5.35 -18.42
CA PRO A 19 2.38 3.95 -18.45
C PRO A 19 1.95 3.12 -17.22
N GLN A 20 1.31 3.72 -16.21
CA GLN A 20 1.14 3.09 -14.89
C GLN A 20 0.22 1.87 -14.91
N ARG A 21 -0.82 1.89 -15.74
CA ARG A 21 -1.77 0.78 -15.89
C ARG A 21 -1.10 -0.50 -16.42
N SER A 22 0.06 -0.37 -17.07
CA SER A 22 0.79 -1.44 -17.73
C SER A 22 2.06 -1.86 -16.97
N TRP A 23 2.38 -1.20 -15.85
CA TRP A 23 3.53 -1.59 -15.03
C TRP A 23 3.29 -2.92 -14.34
N ALA A 24 4.25 -3.83 -14.44
CA ALA A 24 4.16 -5.18 -13.86
C ALA A 24 3.79 -5.13 -12.38
N VAL A 25 4.44 -4.26 -11.61
CA VAL A 25 4.22 -4.07 -10.16
C VAL A 25 2.79 -3.71 -9.78
N ASN A 26 1.99 -3.17 -10.71
CA ASN A 26 0.61 -2.79 -10.49
C ASN A 26 -0.38 -3.87 -10.93
N GLU A 27 0.10 -5.04 -11.34
CA GLU A 27 -0.72 -6.22 -11.66
C GLU A 27 -1.85 -5.88 -12.64
N PRO A 28 -1.53 -5.52 -13.92
CA PRO A 28 -2.46 -4.90 -14.86
C PRO A 28 -3.81 -5.62 -15.01
N GLU A 29 -3.81 -6.95 -14.98
CA GLU A 29 -5.03 -7.77 -15.04
C GLU A 29 -5.91 -7.53 -13.81
N GLN A 30 -5.34 -7.64 -12.60
CA GLN A 30 -6.06 -7.39 -11.35
C GLN A 30 -6.50 -5.93 -11.23
N LEU A 31 -5.62 -4.98 -11.55
CA LEU A 31 -5.90 -3.55 -11.53
C LEU A 31 -7.07 -3.19 -12.45
N SER A 32 -7.12 -3.76 -13.65
CA SER A 32 -8.22 -3.48 -14.60
C SER A 32 -9.59 -3.85 -14.02
N VAL A 33 -9.68 -5.00 -13.34
CA VAL A 33 -10.92 -5.48 -12.69
C VAL A 33 -11.31 -4.57 -11.53
N VAL A 34 -10.34 -4.09 -10.74
CA VAL A 34 -10.62 -3.18 -9.62
C VAL A 34 -11.09 -1.81 -10.15
N LEU A 35 -10.43 -1.26 -11.16
CA LEU A 35 -10.80 0.02 -11.75
C LEU A 35 -12.20 -0.03 -12.37
N GLU A 36 -12.56 -1.10 -13.09
CA GLU A 36 -13.90 -1.26 -13.66
C GLU A 36 -15.00 -1.23 -12.58
N LYS A 37 -14.76 -1.90 -11.45
CA LYS A 37 -15.70 -1.88 -10.31
C LYS A 37 -15.84 -0.49 -9.70
N LEU A 38 -14.72 0.21 -9.49
CA LEU A 38 -14.74 1.56 -8.93
C LEU A 38 -15.37 2.57 -9.90
N GLU A 39 -15.13 2.45 -11.20
CA GLU A 39 -15.80 3.26 -12.22
C GLU A 39 -17.31 3.02 -12.25
N GLY A 40 -17.77 1.77 -12.03
CA GLY A 40 -19.19 1.46 -11.84
C GLY A 40 -19.80 2.20 -10.66
N VAL A 41 -19.13 2.16 -9.49
CA VAL A 41 -19.56 2.88 -8.28
C VAL A 41 -19.57 4.40 -8.52
N GLN A 42 -18.51 4.95 -9.13
CA GLN A 42 -18.41 6.36 -9.47
C GLN A 42 -19.58 6.80 -10.36
N ARG A 43 -19.87 6.03 -11.41
CA ARG A 43 -20.94 6.31 -12.35
C ARG A 43 -22.29 6.34 -11.65
N SER A 44 -22.63 5.30 -10.90
CA SER A 44 -23.90 5.24 -10.18
C SER A 44 -24.05 6.39 -9.16
N PHE A 45 -22.99 6.76 -8.46
CA PHE A 45 -23.01 7.90 -7.54
C PHE A 45 -23.23 9.23 -8.26
N ASN A 46 -22.49 9.47 -9.36
CA ASN A 46 -22.58 10.72 -10.12
C ASN A 46 -23.93 10.85 -10.87
N GLU A 47 -24.50 9.74 -11.34
CA GLU A 47 -25.81 9.70 -12.00
C GLU A 47 -26.97 9.96 -11.03
N ALA A 48 -26.84 9.56 -9.75
CA ALA A 48 -27.83 9.85 -8.72
C ALA A 48 -27.99 11.37 -8.45
N GLY A 49 -26.99 12.18 -8.81
CA GLY A 49 -27.04 13.64 -8.74
C GLY A 49 -26.78 14.22 -7.35
N GLY A 50 -26.74 15.55 -7.26
CA GLY A 50 -26.52 16.31 -6.01
C GLY A 50 -25.05 16.56 -5.66
N ALA A 51 -24.15 15.64 -5.99
CA ALA A 51 -22.70 15.81 -5.90
C ALA A 51 -21.99 14.95 -6.96
N THR A 52 -20.69 15.16 -7.14
CA THR A 52 -19.86 14.29 -7.98
C THR A 52 -18.59 13.90 -7.23
N ILE A 53 -18.04 12.74 -7.58
CA ILE A 53 -16.76 12.23 -7.06
C ILE A 53 -15.84 11.87 -8.23
N SER A 54 -14.55 12.20 -8.09
CA SER A 54 -13.49 11.76 -9.01
C SER A 54 -13.11 10.31 -8.72
N LEU A 55 -12.55 9.62 -9.72
CA LEU A 55 -12.03 8.27 -9.52
C LEU A 55 -10.78 8.32 -8.65
N ALA A 56 -9.99 9.39 -8.74
CA ALA A 56 -8.87 9.67 -7.85
C ALA A 56 -9.26 9.65 -6.37
N ASP A 57 -10.35 10.34 -6.02
CA ASP A 57 -10.86 10.34 -4.65
C ASP A 57 -11.49 9.00 -4.28
N LEU A 58 -12.23 8.37 -5.19
CA LEU A 58 -12.87 7.09 -4.94
C LEU A 58 -11.86 5.96 -4.67
N ILE A 59 -10.72 5.92 -5.36
CA ILE A 59 -9.64 4.96 -5.09
C ILE A 59 -9.10 5.13 -3.66
N VAL A 60 -8.83 6.37 -3.24
CA VAL A 60 -8.32 6.65 -1.89
C VAL A 60 -9.38 6.31 -0.83
N LEU A 61 -10.64 6.69 -1.09
CA LEU A 61 -11.76 6.40 -0.20
C LEU A 61 -12.01 4.90 -0.04
N ALA A 62 -11.94 4.13 -1.12
CA ALA A 62 -12.05 2.67 -1.08
C ALA A 62 -10.92 2.04 -0.26
N GLY A 63 -9.69 2.55 -0.39
CA GLY A 63 -8.57 2.13 0.44
C GLY A 63 -8.79 2.45 1.93
N SER A 64 -9.26 3.66 2.26
CA SER A 64 -9.63 4.04 3.62
C SER A 64 -10.72 3.12 4.20
N ALA A 65 -11.78 2.84 3.44
CA ALA A 65 -12.85 1.94 3.85
C ALA A 65 -12.35 0.51 4.10
N ALA A 66 -11.40 0.02 3.30
CA ALA A 66 -10.78 -1.29 3.52
C ALA A 66 -9.95 -1.33 4.81
N VAL A 67 -9.22 -0.26 5.13
CA VAL A 67 -8.46 -0.12 6.39
C VAL A 67 -9.41 -0.06 7.60
N GLU A 68 -10.51 0.68 7.51
CA GLU A 68 -11.55 0.73 8.54
C GLU A 68 -12.18 -0.64 8.77
N GLN A 69 -12.52 -1.36 7.69
CA GLN A 69 -13.04 -2.72 7.78
C GLN A 69 -12.04 -3.65 8.45
N ALA A 70 -10.76 -3.61 8.05
CA ALA A 70 -9.72 -4.46 8.64
C ALA A 70 -9.47 -4.16 10.13
N ALA A 71 -9.58 -2.89 10.55
CA ALA A 71 -9.53 -2.51 11.95
C ALA A 71 -10.75 -3.01 12.73
N LYS A 72 -11.95 -2.93 12.13
CA LYS A 72 -13.19 -3.42 12.71
C LYS A 72 -13.18 -4.94 12.92
N GLU A 73 -12.68 -5.70 11.95
CA GLU A 73 -12.45 -7.16 12.10
C GLU A 73 -11.46 -7.48 13.23
N ALA A 74 -10.58 -6.52 13.55
CA ALA A 74 -9.65 -6.61 14.67
C ALA A 74 -10.27 -6.19 16.02
N GLY A 75 -11.57 -5.81 16.03
CA GLY A 75 -12.30 -5.34 17.19
C GLY A 75 -12.07 -3.87 17.53
N ILE A 76 -11.52 -3.07 16.60
CA ILE A 76 -11.22 -1.65 16.82
C ILE A 76 -12.06 -0.81 15.85
N GLU A 77 -12.96 0.00 16.39
CA GLU A 77 -13.68 1.01 15.61
C GLU A 77 -12.86 2.29 15.53
N LEU A 78 -12.59 2.76 14.31
CA LEU A 78 -11.94 4.02 14.02
C LEU A 78 -12.43 4.58 12.70
N THR A 79 -12.14 5.85 12.46
CA THR A 79 -12.36 6.52 11.18
C THR A 79 -11.00 6.92 10.61
N VAL A 80 -10.76 6.56 9.35
CA VAL A 80 -9.58 7.00 8.60
C VAL A 80 -9.90 8.38 8.02
N PRO A 81 -9.07 9.42 8.28
CA PRO A 81 -9.28 10.73 7.69
C PRO A 81 -9.35 10.66 6.17
N PHE A 82 -10.31 11.39 5.58
CA PHE A 82 -10.46 11.49 4.15
C PHE A 82 -10.77 12.95 3.76
N HIS A 83 -9.92 13.50 2.90
CA HIS A 83 -10.12 14.81 2.31
C HIS A 83 -10.43 14.64 0.82
N PRO A 84 -11.62 15.03 0.32
CA PRO A 84 -11.92 15.02 -1.10
C PRO A 84 -11.20 16.18 -1.81
N GLY A 85 -11.31 16.24 -3.14
CA GLY A 85 -10.78 17.30 -3.98
C GLY A 85 -9.73 16.84 -4.99
N ARG A 86 -9.37 15.55 -5.02
CA ARG A 86 -8.54 15.03 -6.11
C ARG A 86 -9.33 15.07 -7.42
N THR A 87 -8.61 15.20 -8.52
CA THR A 87 -9.19 15.27 -9.86
C THR A 87 -8.67 14.14 -10.74
N ASP A 88 -9.36 13.88 -11.84
CA ASP A 88 -8.99 12.87 -12.81
C ASP A 88 -8.29 13.53 -14.01
N ALA A 89 -6.99 13.25 -14.19
CA ALA A 89 -6.22 13.70 -15.35
C ALA A 89 -6.58 12.87 -16.58
N THR A 90 -6.31 13.39 -17.79
CA THR A 90 -6.46 12.65 -19.05
C THR A 90 -5.12 12.12 -19.57
N GLN A 91 -5.18 11.25 -20.59
CA GLN A 91 -3.97 10.72 -21.21
C GLN A 91 -3.16 11.81 -21.91
N GLU A 92 -3.82 12.80 -22.53
CA GLU A 92 -3.18 13.95 -23.18
C GLU A 92 -2.43 14.84 -22.18
N GLN A 93 -2.86 14.83 -20.92
CA GLN A 93 -2.21 15.54 -19.81
C GLN A 93 -1.10 14.70 -19.14
N THR A 94 -0.70 13.59 -19.75
CA THR A 94 0.24 12.61 -19.17
C THR A 94 1.33 12.24 -20.18
N ASP A 95 2.53 12.78 -19.97
CA ASP A 95 3.73 12.42 -20.71
C ASP A 95 4.23 11.03 -20.29
N VAL A 96 4.07 10.05 -21.17
CA VAL A 96 4.38 8.64 -20.90
C VAL A 96 5.86 8.41 -20.59
N GLU A 97 6.76 9.03 -21.36
CA GLU A 97 8.20 8.88 -21.19
C GLU A 97 8.65 9.47 -19.86
N SER A 98 8.14 10.66 -19.55
CA SER A 98 8.43 11.33 -18.28
C SER A 98 7.93 10.53 -17.07
N PHE A 99 6.79 9.83 -17.17
CA PHE A 99 6.29 8.99 -16.08
C PHE A 99 7.09 7.69 -15.91
N GLY A 100 7.81 7.21 -16.93
CA GLY A 100 8.60 5.98 -16.87
C GLY A 100 9.62 5.95 -15.72
N VAL A 101 10.20 7.10 -15.34
CA VAL A 101 11.15 7.20 -14.21
C VAL A 101 10.52 6.99 -12.83
N LEU A 102 9.19 6.94 -12.75
CA LEU A 102 8.44 6.70 -11.52
C LEU A 102 8.09 5.21 -11.32
N GLU A 103 8.33 4.37 -12.34
CA GLU A 103 8.10 2.93 -12.23
C GLU A 103 9.04 2.35 -11.16
N PRO A 104 8.51 1.72 -10.10
CA PRO A 104 9.35 1.17 -9.05
C PRO A 104 10.13 -0.06 -9.56
N ARG A 105 11.42 -0.09 -9.26
CA ARG A 105 12.28 -1.27 -9.44
C ARG A 105 12.17 -2.24 -8.26
N ALA A 106 11.80 -1.73 -7.11
CA ALA A 106 11.47 -2.47 -5.90
C ALA A 106 10.39 -1.70 -5.14
N ASP A 107 9.51 -2.44 -4.46
CA ASP A 107 8.51 -1.89 -3.58
C ASP A 107 8.35 -2.82 -2.36
N GLY A 108 9.16 -2.57 -1.33
CA GLY A 108 9.15 -3.39 -0.12
C GLY A 108 7.81 -3.35 0.62
N PHE A 109 6.98 -2.33 0.41
CA PHE A 109 5.63 -2.27 0.98
C PHE A 109 4.69 -3.31 0.36
N ARG A 110 4.89 -3.66 -0.91
CA ARG A 110 4.22 -4.78 -1.63
C ARG A 110 5.07 -6.06 -1.73
N ASN A 111 6.21 -6.10 -1.05
CA ASN A 111 7.17 -7.19 -1.15
C ASN A 111 7.64 -7.51 -2.58
N TYR A 112 7.73 -6.49 -3.42
CA TYR A 112 8.08 -6.62 -4.84
C TYR A 112 9.54 -6.27 -5.10
N LEU A 113 10.22 -7.10 -5.89
CA LEU A 113 11.54 -6.83 -6.42
C LEU A 113 11.57 -7.22 -7.91
N ARG A 114 11.93 -6.27 -8.78
CA ARG A 114 12.10 -6.57 -10.20
C ARG A 114 13.29 -7.52 -10.41
N PRO A 115 13.18 -8.54 -11.29
CA PRO A 115 14.30 -9.38 -11.63
C PRO A 115 15.54 -8.60 -12.08
N GLY A 116 16.73 -9.05 -11.68
CA GLY A 116 18.01 -8.46 -12.07
C GLY A 116 18.45 -7.21 -11.30
N VAL A 117 17.70 -6.79 -10.29
CA VAL A 117 18.13 -5.71 -9.38
C VAL A 117 19.27 -6.22 -8.48
N LYS A 118 20.42 -5.54 -8.53
CA LYS A 118 21.65 -5.93 -7.79
C LYS A 118 21.79 -5.27 -6.41
N LEU A 119 20.97 -4.26 -6.11
CA LEU A 119 20.99 -3.57 -4.83
C LEU A 119 20.23 -4.38 -3.79
N GLN A 120 20.68 -4.29 -2.54
CA GLN A 120 20.04 -5.01 -1.42
C GLN A 120 18.59 -4.54 -1.25
N PRO A 121 17.60 -5.46 -1.14
CA PRO A 121 16.19 -5.10 -1.06
C PRO A 121 15.86 -4.17 0.12
N GLU A 122 16.50 -4.33 1.26
CA GLU A 122 16.32 -3.50 2.45
C GLU A 122 16.81 -2.06 2.23
N ALA A 123 17.89 -1.86 1.47
CA ALA A 123 18.36 -0.53 1.10
C ALA A 123 17.35 0.17 0.18
N LEU A 124 16.74 -0.57 -0.74
CA LEU A 124 15.69 -0.06 -1.65
C LEU A 124 14.39 0.25 -0.92
N LEU A 125 14.05 -0.51 0.13
CA LEU A 125 12.92 -0.19 1.01
C LEU A 125 13.17 1.15 1.73
N VAL A 126 14.36 1.36 2.29
CA VAL A 126 14.71 2.62 2.95
C VAL A 126 14.68 3.80 1.97
N ASP A 127 15.22 3.61 0.76
CA ASP A 127 15.17 4.62 -0.31
C ASP A 127 13.71 4.98 -0.67
N ARG A 128 12.84 3.97 -0.79
CA ARG A 128 11.41 4.18 -1.04
C ARG A 128 10.71 4.92 0.10
N ALA A 129 11.01 4.57 1.34
CA ALA A 129 10.48 5.25 2.52
C ALA A 129 10.92 6.72 2.57
N TYR A 130 12.17 7.01 2.21
CA TYR A 130 12.69 8.36 2.05
C TYR A 130 11.92 9.17 0.99
N MET A 131 11.62 8.57 -0.17
CA MET A 131 10.78 9.19 -1.20
C MET A 131 9.37 9.52 -0.69
N PHE A 132 8.83 8.76 0.26
CA PHE A 132 7.54 9.05 0.90
C PHE A 132 7.65 10.00 2.09
N GLY A 133 8.85 10.44 2.46
CA GLY A 133 9.07 11.28 3.65
C GLY A 133 8.71 10.57 4.95
N LEU A 134 8.81 9.24 4.98
CA LEU A 134 8.50 8.42 6.14
C LEU A 134 9.70 8.38 7.09
N THR A 135 9.40 8.46 8.38
CA THR A 135 10.33 8.14 9.46
C THR A 135 10.46 6.62 9.59
N ALA A 136 11.51 6.15 10.27
CA ALA A 136 11.69 4.72 10.52
C ALA A 136 10.48 4.07 11.25
N PRO A 137 9.87 4.69 12.28
CA PRO A 137 8.65 4.17 12.89
C PRO A 137 7.47 4.07 11.90
N GLU A 138 7.22 5.10 11.09
CA GLU A 138 6.12 5.07 10.11
C GLU A 138 6.32 3.99 9.05
N MET A 139 7.55 3.87 8.52
CA MET A 139 7.92 2.79 7.60
C MET A 139 7.68 1.42 8.24
N THR A 140 8.12 1.24 9.49
CA THR A 140 7.99 -0.03 10.22
C THR A 140 6.52 -0.42 10.34
N VAL A 141 5.68 0.49 10.84
CA VAL A 141 4.26 0.23 11.04
C VAL A 141 3.55 -0.07 9.72
N LEU A 142 3.87 0.68 8.65
CA LEU A 142 3.30 0.42 7.31
C LEU A 142 3.67 -0.96 6.78
N VAL A 143 4.95 -1.37 6.89
CA VAL A 143 5.38 -2.71 6.44
C VAL A 143 4.62 -3.79 7.21
N GLY A 144 4.55 -3.69 8.54
CA GLY A 144 3.85 -4.69 9.35
C GLY A 144 2.36 -4.79 9.06
N GLY A 145 1.68 -3.64 8.92
CA GLY A 145 0.26 -3.60 8.60
C GLY A 145 -0.06 -4.11 7.19
N LEU A 146 0.71 -3.69 6.18
CA LEU A 146 0.48 -4.13 4.80
C LEU A 146 0.72 -5.64 4.61
N ARG A 147 1.63 -6.24 5.39
CA ARG A 147 1.81 -7.69 5.40
C ARG A 147 0.60 -8.44 5.92
N VAL A 148 0.02 -8.03 7.05
CA VAL A 148 -1.17 -8.71 7.60
C VAL A 148 -2.43 -8.46 6.76
N LEU A 149 -2.48 -7.33 6.04
CA LEU A 149 -3.53 -7.04 5.07
C LEU A 149 -3.42 -7.86 3.78
N GLY A 150 -2.30 -8.56 3.55
CA GLY A 150 -2.11 -9.41 2.37
C GLY A 150 -1.87 -8.63 1.08
N ASN A 151 -1.32 -7.40 1.15
CA ASN A 151 -1.08 -6.54 -0.02
C ASN A 151 0.23 -6.88 -0.77
N ASN A 152 0.63 -8.15 -0.81
CA ASN A 152 1.87 -8.52 -1.50
C ASN A 152 1.61 -8.68 -3.00
N PHE A 153 2.57 -8.25 -3.82
CA PHE A 153 2.55 -8.46 -5.26
C PHE A 153 2.43 -9.96 -5.60
N GLY A 154 1.49 -10.31 -6.48
CA GLY A 154 1.25 -11.69 -6.89
C GLY A 154 0.70 -12.59 -5.79
N ASP A 155 0.08 -11.99 -4.75
CA ASP A 155 -0.49 -12.69 -3.60
C ASP A 155 0.50 -13.64 -2.89
N VAL A 156 1.81 -13.38 -3.00
CA VAL A 156 2.83 -14.26 -2.42
C VAL A 156 2.79 -14.20 -0.88
N PRO A 157 2.93 -15.33 -0.17
CA PRO A 157 2.75 -15.38 1.28
C PRO A 157 3.94 -14.83 2.08
N HIS A 158 5.00 -14.35 1.42
CA HIS A 158 6.24 -13.93 2.05
C HIS A 158 6.02 -12.80 3.07
N GLY A 159 6.34 -13.07 4.33
CA GLY A 159 6.19 -12.11 5.42
C GLY A 159 4.74 -11.88 5.87
N VAL A 160 3.75 -12.60 5.34
CA VAL A 160 2.36 -12.59 5.85
C VAL A 160 2.30 -13.47 7.10
N LEU A 161 2.87 -12.96 8.19
CA LEU A 161 3.01 -13.70 9.45
C LEU A 161 1.73 -13.55 10.29
N THR A 162 0.61 -14.06 9.79
CA THR A 162 -0.70 -14.07 10.46
C THR A 162 -1.54 -15.26 9.99
N ASN A 163 -2.41 -15.77 10.86
CA ASN A 163 -3.46 -16.73 10.51
C ASN A 163 -4.81 -16.06 10.20
N ARG A 164 -4.88 -14.73 10.27
CA ARG A 164 -6.06 -13.92 9.96
C ARG A 164 -5.71 -12.83 8.94
N PRO A 165 -5.40 -13.18 7.67
CA PRO A 165 -5.18 -12.18 6.63
C PRO A 165 -6.36 -11.21 6.52
N ALA A 166 -6.08 -9.97 6.11
CA ALA A 166 -7.04 -8.87 6.01
C ALA A 166 -7.60 -8.36 7.36
N VAL A 167 -7.07 -8.82 8.50
CA VAL A 167 -7.37 -8.27 9.83
C VAL A 167 -6.19 -7.43 10.32
N LEU A 168 -6.43 -6.16 10.65
CA LEU A 168 -5.35 -5.23 10.99
C LEU A 168 -4.88 -5.42 12.44
N THR A 169 -3.86 -6.27 12.61
CA THR A 169 -3.26 -6.58 13.92
C THR A 169 -1.74 -6.41 13.89
N ASN A 170 -1.09 -6.47 15.05
CA ASN A 170 0.37 -6.43 15.16
C ASN A 170 1.03 -7.81 14.93
N ASP A 171 0.31 -8.74 14.30
CA ASP A 171 0.71 -10.13 14.05
C ASP A 171 2.09 -10.26 13.45
N PHE A 172 2.39 -9.43 12.44
CA PHE A 172 3.67 -9.40 11.77
C PHE A 172 4.84 -9.34 12.77
N PHE A 173 4.78 -8.44 13.74
CA PHE A 173 5.84 -8.26 14.72
C PHE A 173 5.83 -9.33 15.81
N ALA A 174 4.65 -9.74 16.26
CA ALA A 174 4.51 -10.76 17.30
C ALA A 174 5.14 -12.08 16.84
N ASN A 175 4.88 -12.47 15.59
CA ASN A 175 5.39 -13.70 15.00
C ASN A 175 6.84 -13.56 14.53
N LEU A 176 7.25 -12.39 13.99
CA LEU A 176 8.65 -12.11 13.64
C LEU A 176 9.58 -12.21 14.86
N LEU A 177 9.13 -11.77 16.03
CA LEU A 177 9.91 -11.71 17.27
C LEU A 177 9.59 -12.87 18.23
N ALA A 178 8.85 -13.88 17.78
CA ALA A 178 8.42 -14.97 18.64
C ALA A 178 9.64 -15.74 19.20
N PRO A 179 9.69 -16.03 20.52
CA PRO A 179 10.79 -16.79 21.11
C PRO A 179 10.98 -18.15 20.43
N GLY A 180 12.24 -18.51 20.18
CA GLY A 180 12.58 -19.78 19.52
C GLY A 180 12.51 -19.73 18.00
N THR A 181 12.11 -18.62 17.38
CA THR A 181 12.09 -18.48 15.91
C THR A 181 13.49 -18.59 15.32
N HIS A 182 13.66 -19.48 14.34
CA HIS A 182 14.90 -19.66 13.59
C HIS A 182 14.70 -19.29 12.13
N TRP A 183 15.63 -18.50 11.60
CA TRP A 183 15.64 -18.06 10.21
C TRP A 183 16.74 -18.79 9.45
N LYS A 184 16.39 -19.34 8.29
CA LYS A 184 17.35 -19.96 7.37
C LYS A 184 17.12 -19.39 5.98
N ALA A 185 18.18 -18.97 5.29
CA ALA A 185 18.08 -18.61 3.88
C ALA A 185 17.59 -19.82 3.07
N SER A 186 16.72 -19.57 2.09
CA SER A 186 16.28 -20.59 1.15
C SER A 186 17.49 -21.12 0.37
N GLU A 187 17.49 -22.43 0.11
CA GLU A 187 18.53 -23.07 -0.69
C GLU A 187 18.27 -22.92 -2.20
N SER A 188 17.02 -22.65 -2.60
CA SER A 188 16.58 -22.61 -3.99
C SER A 188 16.29 -21.20 -4.52
N GLU A 189 16.10 -20.22 -3.64
CA GLU A 189 15.62 -18.89 -4.01
C GLU A 189 16.41 -17.77 -3.32
N GLU A 190 16.88 -16.81 -4.11
CA GLU A 190 17.58 -15.63 -3.60
C GLU A 190 16.61 -14.70 -2.85
N ASN A 191 17.08 -14.08 -1.76
CA ASN A 191 16.30 -13.16 -0.92
C ASN A 191 15.09 -13.78 -0.19
N ILE A 192 14.93 -15.10 -0.24
CA ILE A 192 13.89 -15.82 0.49
C ILE A 192 14.49 -16.45 1.75
N TYR A 193 13.75 -16.37 2.84
CA TYR A 193 14.11 -16.97 4.12
C TYR A 193 12.95 -17.82 4.64
N GLU A 194 13.27 -19.02 5.10
CA GLU A 194 12.37 -19.90 5.83
C GLU A 194 12.39 -19.58 7.31
N ILE A 195 11.20 -19.54 7.90
CA ILE A 195 11.00 -19.34 9.34
C ILE A 195 10.57 -20.68 9.94
N ARG A 196 11.34 -21.21 10.89
CA ARG A 196 11.01 -22.43 11.62
C ARG A 196 10.83 -22.06 13.10
N ASN A 197 9.78 -22.60 13.73
CA ASN A 197 9.41 -22.39 15.15
C ASN A 197 8.60 -21.11 15.47
N ALA A 198 7.72 -20.65 14.58
CA ALA A 198 6.69 -19.68 14.96
C ALA A 198 5.62 -20.40 15.81
N ALA A 199 5.85 -20.54 17.11
CA ALA A 199 4.76 -20.83 18.04
C ALA A 199 3.73 -19.71 17.90
N THR A 200 2.52 -20.04 17.43
CA THR A 200 1.43 -19.07 17.30
C THR A 200 1.00 -18.65 18.71
N GLY A 201 1.50 -17.51 19.18
CA GLY A 201 1.01 -16.90 20.42
C GLY A 201 -0.32 -16.19 20.19
N ASP A 202 -1.14 -16.04 21.24
CA ASP A 202 -2.39 -15.27 21.15
C ASP A 202 -2.11 -13.83 20.69
N VAL A 203 -2.81 -13.42 19.63
CA VAL A 203 -2.59 -12.17 18.91
C VAL A 203 -3.67 -11.17 19.27
N ILE A 204 -3.26 -10.01 19.77
CA ILE A 204 -4.18 -8.94 20.15
C ILE A 204 -3.91 -7.72 19.27
N ALA A 205 -4.94 -7.22 18.59
CA ALA A 205 -4.87 -5.94 17.92
C ALA A 205 -4.52 -4.85 18.95
N ARG A 206 -3.30 -4.33 18.89
CA ARG A 206 -2.88 -3.25 19.77
C ARG A 206 -3.42 -1.95 19.20
N GLU A 207 -4.31 -1.29 19.95
CA GLU A 207 -4.94 -0.03 19.54
C GLU A 207 -3.90 1.00 19.06
N LYS A 208 -2.77 1.11 19.76
CA LYS A 208 -1.66 1.97 19.33
C LYS A 208 -1.14 1.62 17.93
N PHE A 209 -0.90 0.33 17.65
CA PHE A 209 -0.41 -0.11 16.34
C PHE A 209 -1.40 0.25 15.23
N VAL A 210 -2.69 0.02 15.46
CA VAL A 210 -3.74 0.34 14.48
C VAL A 210 -3.82 1.85 14.25
N ARG A 211 -3.78 2.68 15.30
CA ARG A 211 -3.74 4.14 15.18
C ARG A 211 -2.49 4.64 14.45
N ASP A 212 -1.31 4.10 14.77
CA ASP A 212 -0.07 4.45 14.09
C ASP A 212 -0.11 4.06 12.60
N PHE A 213 -0.72 2.90 12.27
CA PHE A 213 -0.87 2.44 10.89
C PHE A 213 -1.79 3.37 10.11
N VAL A 214 -2.95 3.71 10.67
CA VAL A 214 -3.89 4.65 10.05
C VAL A 214 -3.24 6.01 9.84
N ALA A 215 -2.45 6.52 10.80
CA ALA A 215 -1.74 7.78 10.65
C ALA A 215 -0.72 7.73 9.49
N ALA A 216 0.09 6.67 9.43
CA ALA A 216 1.07 6.51 8.36
C ALA A 216 0.42 6.29 6.99
N TRP A 217 -0.67 5.52 6.93
CA TRP A 217 -1.49 5.33 5.72
C TRP A 217 -2.04 6.67 5.21
N THR A 218 -2.69 7.42 6.09
CA THR A 218 -3.28 8.74 5.78
C THR A 218 -2.21 9.68 5.24
N LYS A 219 -1.04 9.74 5.91
CA LYS A 219 0.11 10.53 5.44
C LYS A 219 0.48 10.18 4.00
N VAL A 220 0.62 8.90 3.65
CA VAL A 220 0.99 8.47 2.29
C VAL A 220 -0.08 8.87 1.26
N MET A 221 -1.36 8.72 1.61
CA MET A 221 -2.48 9.07 0.74
C MET A 221 -2.59 10.58 0.47
N GLU A 222 -1.98 11.41 1.31
CA GLU A 222 -2.05 12.87 1.23
C GLU A 222 -0.75 13.54 0.74
N LEU A 223 0.27 12.77 0.39
CA LEU A 223 1.59 13.32 0.02
C LEU A 223 1.57 14.30 -1.16
N ASP A 224 0.59 14.21 -2.06
CA ASP A 224 0.42 15.09 -3.22
C ASP A 224 -0.70 16.12 -3.06
N ARG A 225 -1.29 16.23 -1.87
CA ARG A 225 -2.37 17.17 -1.54
C ARG A 225 -1.84 18.55 -1.14
N PHE A 226 -1.05 19.13 -2.03
CA PHE A 226 -0.52 20.50 -1.84
C PHE A 226 -1.64 21.55 -1.80
N ASP A 227 -2.82 21.24 -2.34
CA ASP A 227 -4.02 22.07 -2.24
C ASP A 227 -4.56 22.21 -0.82
N LEU A 228 -4.20 21.30 0.09
CA LEU A 228 -4.55 21.35 1.51
C LEU A 228 -3.52 22.10 2.37
N ALA A 229 -2.34 22.40 1.82
CA ALA A 229 -1.27 23.08 2.54
C ALA A 229 -1.59 24.60 2.60
N THR A 230 -2.25 25.01 3.68
CA THR A 230 -2.41 26.43 4.08
C THR A 230 -1.21 26.94 4.86
#